data_AF-A0A318BFZ0-F1
#
_entry.id   AF-A0A318BFZ0-F1
#
_cell.length_a   1.000
_cell.length_b   1.000
_cell.length_c   1.000
_cell.angle_alpha   90.00
_cell.angle_beta   90.00
_cell.angle_gamma   90.00
#
_symmetry.space_group_name_H-M   'P 1'
#
loop_
_entity.id
_entity.type
_entity.pdbx_description
1 polymer ?
#
loop_
_entity_poly.entity_id
_entity_poly.type
_entity_poly.pdbx_seq_one_letter_code
_entity_poly.pdbx_strand_id
1 'polypeptide(L)'
;MKHATRRALTASLFGLALAATAPAVALAGDAAPQQITEAEVLAAADAWGRGLVSISVAYNGKRENLPRAKAVASAFIDRAYGYNLGPVLFKPTLTTKPHVFRLTKEGALSYFVDDDPEYNDDGFALKEPWRRVVFKPVGIQINGAVASTMGTVELYVKGQDDKPAVVVDKTWVFKKDDKGVVRIIVHHSSLQFNGY
;
A
#
# COMPACT_ATOMS: atom_id res chain seq x y z
N MET A 1 63.28 -66.98 21.24
CA MET A 1 63.56 -65.64 21.84
C MET A 1 62.63 -65.45 23.04
N LYS A 2 63.21 -65.41 24.27
CA LYS A 2 63.18 -64.29 25.26
C LYS A 2 61.86 -64.22 26.08
N HIS A 3 61.85 -64.53 27.38
CA HIS A 3 62.16 -63.62 28.52
C HIS A 3 61.47 -62.25 28.39
N ALA A 4 60.89 -61.59 29.38
CA ALA A 4 60.59 -61.82 30.79
C ALA A 4 59.70 -60.63 31.23
N THR A 5 59.04 -60.79 32.39
CA THR A 5 58.55 -59.82 33.38
C THR A 5 58.85 -58.31 33.18
N ARG A 6 57.84 -57.43 33.43
CA ARG A 6 57.85 -56.38 34.50
C ARG A 6 56.72 -55.35 34.35
N ARG A 7 56.18 -54.94 35.52
CA ARG A 7 55.37 -53.74 35.78
C ARG A 7 56.22 -52.47 35.61
N ALA A 8 55.65 -51.35 35.18
CA ALA A 8 55.92 -50.01 35.72
C ALA A 8 54.92 -48.95 35.23
N LEU A 9 54.56 -48.05 36.15
CA LEU A 9 53.84 -46.77 36.00
C LEU A 9 54.61 -45.75 35.14
N THR A 10 53.89 -44.84 34.48
CA THR A 10 54.10 -43.36 34.43
C THR A 10 52.96 -42.74 33.60
N ALA A 11 52.10 -41.86 34.12
CA ALA A 11 52.28 -40.43 34.45
C ALA A 11 52.16 -39.49 33.23
N SER A 12 51.07 -38.69 33.27
CA SER A 12 50.92 -37.30 32.81
C SER A 12 50.99 -36.98 31.30
N LEU A 13 49.97 -36.28 30.79
CA LEU A 13 50.02 -34.81 30.62
C LEU A 13 48.70 -34.29 30.02
N PHE A 14 48.18 -33.26 30.68
CA PHE A 14 47.13 -32.35 30.21
C PHE A 14 47.50 -31.78 28.83
N GLY A 15 46.68 -32.07 27.82
CA GLY A 15 46.68 -31.34 26.54
C GLY A 15 45.51 -30.36 26.53
N LEU A 16 45.79 -29.08 26.82
CA LEU A 16 44.84 -27.98 26.73
C LEU A 16 44.50 -27.73 25.25
N ALA A 17 43.33 -28.18 24.78
CA ALA A 17 42.83 -27.83 23.46
C ALA A 17 42.22 -26.42 23.51
N LEU A 18 42.94 -25.43 22.98
CA LEU A 18 42.45 -24.07 22.77
C LEU A 18 41.49 -24.09 21.58
N ALA A 19 40.18 -24.20 21.84
CA ALA A 19 39.17 -24.04 20.81
C ALA A 19 39.07 -22.56 20.42
N ALA A 20 39.71 -22.19 19.31
CA ALA A 20 39.52 -20.89 18.70
C ALA A 20 38.13 -20.84 18.06
N THR A 21 37.14 -20.31 18.79
CA THR A 21 35.84 -19.96 18.21
C THR A 21 35.98 -18.65 17.45
N ALA A 22 36.13 -18.71 16.13
CA ALA A 22 35.92 -17.53 15.29
C ALA A 22 34.43 -17.14 15.35
N PRO A 23 34.08 -15.84 15.47
CA PRO A 23 32.68 -15.43 15.40
C PRO A 23 32.20 -15.63 13.96
N ALA A 24 31.17 -16.46 13.78
CA ALA A 24 30.43 -16.50 12.53
C ALA A 24 29.69 -15.17 12.38
N VAL A 25 30.23 -14.27 11.54
CA VAL A 25 29.47 -13.13 11.05
C VAL A 25 28.36 -13.71 10.17
N ALA A 26 27.15 -13.77 10.72
CA ALA A 26 25.97 -14.03 9.93
C ALA A 26 25.86 -12.89 8.90
N LEU A 27 26.20 -13.18 7.65
CA LEU A 27 25.80 -12.33 6.54
C LEU A 27 24.28 -12.40 6.54
N ALA A 28 23.63 -11.36 7.08
CA ALA A 28 22.24 -11.10 6.81
C ALA A 28 22.12 -11.09 5.29
N GLY A 29 21.46 -12.12 4.73
CA GLY A 29 21.26 -12.19 3.30
C GLY A 29 20.55 -10.90 2.88
N ASP A 30 21.16 -10.14 1.98
CA ASP A 30 20.48 -9.05 1.31
C ASP A 30 19.19 -9.63 0.74
N ALA A 31 18.06 -9.27 1.33
CA ALA A 31 16.77 -9.55 0.74
C ALA A 31 16.85 -8.99 -0.68
N ALA A 32 16.70 -9.86 -1.69
CA ALA A 32 16.73 -9.43 -3.08
C ALA A 32 15.88 -8.16 -3.24
N PRO A 33 16.38 -7.13 -3.95
CA PRO A 33 15.65 -5.88 -4.07
C PRO A 33 14.23 -6.21 -4.51
N GLN A 34 13.25 -5.85 -3.67
CA GLN A 34 11.86 -6.23 -3.85
C GLN A 34 11.29 -5.43 -5.02
N GLN A 35 11.65 -5.85 -6.23
CA GLN A 35 11.24 -5.21 -7.46
C GLN A 35 9.71 -5.30 -7.53
N ILE A 36 9.09 -4.14 -7.75
CA ILE A 36 7.67 -4.09 -8.04
C ILE A 36 7.46 -4.47 -9.50
N THR A 37 6.41 -5.23 -9.78
CA THR A 37 6.07 -5.67 -11.13
C THR A 37 4.86 -4.90 -11.67
N GLU A 38 4.72 -4.86 -12.99
CA GLU A 38 3.55 -4.25 -13.64
C GLU A 38 2.24 -4.90 -13.18
N ALA A 39 2.22 -6.22 -13.06
CA ALA A 39 1.07 -6.97 -12.56
C ALA A 39 0.65 -6.53 -11.15
N GLU A 40 1.61 -6.27 -10.26
CA GLU A 40 1.31 -5.78 -8.91
C GLU A 40 0.78 -4.34 -8.91
N VAL A 41 1.28 -3.48 -9.80
CA VAL A 41 0.75 -2.11 -10.00
C VAL A 41 -0.71 -2.16 -10.45
N LEU A 42 -1.00 -2.98 -11.46
CA LEU A 42 -2.36 -3.16 -11.97
C LEU A 42 -3.30 -3.77 -10.92
N ALA A 43 -2.82 -4.77 -10.17
CA ALA A 43 -3.57 -5.37 -9.08
C ALA A 43 -3.85 -4.36 -7.95
N ALA A 44 -2.89 -3.49 -7.62
CA ALA A 44 -3.09 -2.44 -6.62
C ALA A 44 -4.10 -1.38 -7.07
N ALA A 45 -4.07 -0.96 -8.35
CA ALA A 45 -5.03 -0.04 -8.93
C ALA A 45 -6.47 -0.62 -8.95
N ASP A 46 -6.60 -1.88 -9.34
CA ASP A 46 -7.86 -2.62 -9.33
C ASP A 46 -8.39 -2.85 -7.89
N ALA A 47 -7.50 -3.17 -6.94
CA ALA A 47 -7.85 -3.22 -5.52
C ALA A 47 -8.31 -1.87 -4.96
N TRP A 48 -7.73 -0.75 -5.42
CA TRP A 48 -8.21 0.59 -5.09
C TRP A 48 -9.65 0.81 -5.56
N GLY A 49 -9.96 0.42 -6.80
CA GLY A 49 -11.31 0.51 -7.37
C GLY A 49 -12.33 -0.29 -6.57
N ARG A 50 -12.01 -1.54 -6.22
CA ARG A 50 -12.85 -2.36 -5.32
C ARG A 50 -13.02 -1.76 -3.93
N GLY A 51 -11.97 -1.14 -3.40
CA GLY A 51 -12.02 -0.43 -2.12
C GLY A 51 -13.07 0.69 -2.13
N LEU A 52 -13.04 1.54 -3.17
CA LEU A 52 -14.03 2.60 -3.35
C LEU A 52 -15.47 2.04 -3.41
N VAL A 53 -15.69 1.02 -4.24
CA VAL A 53 -17.01 0.37 -4.37
C VAL A 53 -17.46 -0.22 -3.04
N SER A 54 -16.57 -0.84 -2.27
CA SER A 54 -16.89 -1.42 -0.96
C SER A 54 -17.38 -0.36 0.03
N ILE A 55 -16.79 0.84 0.02
CA ILE A 55 -17.25 1.97 0.84
C ILE A 55 -18.66 2.41 0.41
N SER A 56 -18.87 2.63 -0.90
CA SER A 56 -20.17 3.03 -1.44
C SER A 56 -21.28 2.01 -1.14
N VAL A 57 -20.97 0.72 -1.25
CA VAL A 57 -21.90 -0.37 -0.91
C VAL A 57 -22.17 -0.43 0.59
N ALA A 58 -21.16 -0.22 1.43
CA ALA A 58 -21.35 -0.18 2.88
C ALA A 58 -22.26 0.98 3.33
N TYR A 59 -22.16 2.13 2.66
CA TYR A 59 -23.03 3.29 2.90
C TYR A 59 -24.45 3.08 2.37
N ASN A 60 -24.57 2.55 1.15
CA ASN A 60 -25.86 2.27 0.49
C ASN A 60 -26.83 3.47 0.48
N GLY A 61 -26.32 4.70 0.36
CA GLY A 61 -27.12 5.93 0.24
C GLY A 61 -27.89 6.32 1.51
N LYS A 62 -27.49 5.81 2.68
CA LYS A 62 -28.25 5.91 3.93
C LYS A 62 -27.36 6.45 5.05
N ARG A 63 -27.70 7.60 5.64
CA ARG A 63 -26.85 8.28 6.63
C ARG A 63 -26.62 7.45 7.88
N GLU A 64 -27.56 6.59 8.26
CA GLU A 64 -27.44 5.64 9.37
C GLU A 64 -26.32 4.61 9.15
N ASN A 65 -25.91 4.37 7.90
CA ASN A 65 -24.83 3.44 7.58
C ASN A 65 -23.44 4.11 7.57
N LEU A 66 -23.35 5.42 7.81
CA LEU A 66 -22.06 6.11 7.79
C LEU A 66 -21.01 5.45 8.70
N PRO A 67 -21.31 5.07 9.96
CA PRO A 67 -20.30 4.44 10.82
C PRO A 67 -19.68 3.19 10.19
N ARG A 68 -20.50 2.38 9.49
CA ARG A 68 -20.04 1.21 8.75
C ARG A 68 -19.16 1.60 7.57
N ALA A 69 -19.58 2.59 6.78
CA ALA A 69 -18.81 3.07 5.63
C ALA A 69 -17.45 3.64 6.06
N LYS A 70 -17.41 4.40 7.16
CA LYS A 70 -16.19 4.97 7.76
C LYS A 70 -15.23 3.88 8.24
N ALA A 71 -15.73 2.82 8.88
CA ALA A 71 -14.91 1.67 9.26
C ALA A 71 -14.31 0.95 8.04
N VAL A 72 -15.11 0.72 6.99
CA VAL A 72 -14.64 0.12 5.73
C VAL A 72 -13.59 1.00 5.05
N ALA A 73 -13.81 2.31 5.00
CA ALA A 73 -12.89 3.27 4.41
C ALA A 73 -11.56 3.33 5.18
N SER A 74 -11.60 3.40 6.50
CA SER A 74 -10.38 3.40 7.33
C SER A 74 -9.56 2.12 7.11
N ALA A 75 -10.20 0.95 7.14
CA ALA A 75 -9.52 -0.32 6.90
C ALA A 75 -9.00 -0.47 5.45
N PHE A 76 -9.72 0.09 4.47
CA PHE A 76 -9.23 0.19 3.10
C PHE A 76 -7.97 1.07 3.03
N ILE A 77 -7.98 2.23 3.69
CA ILE A 77 -6.84 3.15 3.70
C ILE A 77 -5.61 2.47 4.32
N ASP A 78 -5.79 1.76 5.45
CA ASP A 78 -4.72 1.01 6.13
C ASP A 78 -4.08 -0.08 5.26
N ARG A 79 -4.83 -0.63 4.30
CA ARG A 79 -4.33 -1.65 3.37
C ARG A 79 -3.72 -1.04 2.11
N ALA A 80 -4.33 0.00 1.56
CA ALA A 80 -3.93 0.53 0.26
C ALA A 80 -2.82 1.58 0.33
N TYR A 81 -2.74 2.35 1.42
CA TYR A 81 -1.86 3.52 1.49
C TYR A 81 -0.69 3.32 2.46
N GLY A 82 0.46 3.87 2.08
CA GLY A 82 1.71 3.71 2.80
C GLY A 82 1.94 4.74 3.90
N TYR A 83 0.93 5.12 4.69
CA TYR A 83 1.11 6.09 5.79
C TYR A 83 2.11 5.62 6.86
N ASN A 84 2.31 4.30 6.97
CA ASN A 84 3.35 3.70 7.80
C ASN A 84 4.78 3.84 7.23
N LEU A 85 4.91 4.24 5.96
CA LEU A 85 6.19 4.46 5.27
C LEU A 85 6.59 5.95 5.24
N GLY A 86 5.70 6.84 5.67
CA GLY A 86 5.85 8.29 5.63
C GLY A 86 4.55 8.98 5.18
N PRO A 87 4.57 10.32 5.04
CA PRO A 87 3.43 11.05 4.49
C PRO A 87 3.07 10.54 3.09
N VAL A 88 1.79 10.31 2.84
CA VAL A 88 1.29 10.06 1.48
C VAL A 88 1.00 11.40 0.82
N LEU A 89 1.52 11.62 -0.39
CA LEU A 89 1.21 12.82 -1.16
C LEU A 89 -0.18 12.67 -1.78
N PHE A 90 -1.21 13.06 -1.02
CA PHE A 90 -2.60 12.86 -1.40
C PHE A 90 -3.23 14.17 -1.87
N LYS A 91 -3.46 14.28 -3.18
CA LYS A 91 -4.24 15.34 -3.82
C LYS A 91 -5.41 14.73 -4.60
N PRO A 92 -6.57 14.52 -3.97
CA PRO A 92 -7.72 13.93 -4.63
C PRO A 92 -8.43 14.95 -5.56
N THR A 93 -9.52 14.50 -6.18
CA THR A 93 -10.39 15.36 -7.01
C THR A 93 -11.42 16.07 -6.12
N LEU A 94 -11.93 17.24 -6.53
CA LEU A 94 -13.03 17.96 -5.87
C LEU A 94 -12.74 18.50 -4.45
N THR A 95 -11.48 18.63 -4.07
CA THR A 95 -11.09 19.30 -2.82
C THR A 95 -10.71 20.75 -3.06
N THR A 96 -11.12 21.63 -2.14
CA THR A 96 -10.91 23.08 -2.23
C THR A 96 -9.94 23.58 -1.17
N LYS A 97 -9.52 24.85 -1.26
CA LYS A 97 -8.73 25.51 -0.22
C LYS A 97 -9.48 25.51 1.12
N PRO A 98 -8.79 25.37 2.26
CA PRO A 98 -7.32 25.24 2.37
C PRO A 98 -6.80 23.79 2.21
N HIS A 99 -7.66 22.78 2.22
CA HIS A 99 -7.29 21.35 2.30
C HIS A 99 -7.23 20.62 0.93
N VAL A 100 -6.56 21.22 -0.07
CA VAL A 100 -6.37 20.62 -1.40
C VAL A 100 -5.37 19.46 -1.36
N PHE A 101 -4.31 19.61 -0.58
CA PHE A 101 -3.27 18.61 -0.37
C PHE A 101 -3.41 18.08 1.05
N ARG A 102 -3.35 16.77 1.20
CA ARG A 102 -3.55 16.09 2.48
C ARG A 102 -2.42 15.09 2.66
N LEU A 103 -1.82 15.08 3.84
CA LEU A 103 -0.64 14.27 4.13
C LEU A 103 -0.89 13.21 5.19
N THR A 104 -2.09 13.21 5.78
CA THR A 104 -2.49 12.35 6.89
C THR A 104 -3.56 11.36 6.46
N LYS A 105 -3.70 10.27 7.23
CA LYS A 105 -4.74 9.26 7.02
C LYS A 105 -6.12 9.87 7.21
N GLU A 106 -6.25 10.74 8.21
CA GLU A 106 -7.48 11.44 8.59
C GLU A 106 -7.97 12.31 7.42
N GLY A 107 -7.07 13.07 6.79
CA GLY A 107 -7.41 13.86 5.62
C GLY A 107 -7.80 13.01 4.40
N ALA A 108 -7.22 11.82 4.21
CA ALA A 108 -7.69 10.90 3.18
C ALA A 108 -9.04 10.27 3.54
N LEU A 109 -9.29 9.98 4.81
CA LEU A 109 -10.55 9.41 5.29
C LEU A 109 -11.70 10.39 5.06
N SER A 110 -11.56 11.66 5.44
CA SER A 110 -12.60 12.68 5.22
C SER A 110 -12.93 12.84 3.73
N TYR A 111 -11.94 12.74 2.84
CA TYR A 111 -12.20 12.77 1.41
C TYR A 111 -13.17 11.66 0.97
N PHE A 112 -12.97 10.43 1.46
CA PHE A 112 -13.78 9.29 1.03
C PHE A 112 -15.19 9.31 1.64
N VAL A 113 -15.32 9.68 2.91
CA VAL A 113 -16.57 9.47 3.68
C VAL A 113 -17.11 10.69 4.41
N ASP A 114 -16.52 11.87 4.22
CA ASP A 114 -16.87 13.08 5.00
C ASP A 114 -16.70 12.81 6.52
N ASP A 115 -17.47 13.50 7.37
CA ASP A 115 -17.60 13.30 8.81
C ASP A 115 -16.36 13.74 9.60
N ASP A 116 -15.74 14.81 9.11
CA ASP A 116 -14.69 15.55 9.80
C ASP A 116 -14.87 17.06 9.57
N PRO A 117 -15.22 17.86 10.60
CA PRO A 117 -15.51 19.29 10.45
C PRO A 117 -14.29 20.13 10.04
N GLU A 118 -13.07 19.59 10.13
CA GLU A 118 -11.89 20.27 9.58
C GLU A 118 -11.94 20.34 8.04
N TYR A 119 -12.59 19.38 7.39
CA TYR A 119 -12.60 19.24 5.94
C TYR A 119 -13.99 19.54 5.37
N ASN A 120 -14.06 20.44 4.39
CA ASN A 120 -15.29 20.72 3.67
C ASN A 120 -15.49 19.71 2.52
N ASP A 121 -15.74 18.45 2.88
CA ASP A 121 -15.98 17.36 1.94
C ASP A 121 -17.43 16.89 1.95
N ASP A 122 -17.87 16.30 0.84
CA ASP A 122 -19.17 15.61 0.79
C ASP A 122 -19.02 14.07 0.72
N GLY A 123 -17.81 13.55 0.97
CA GLY A 123 -17.51 12.12 0.94
C GLY A 123 -17.60 11.54 -0.47
N PHE A 124 -16.49 11.52 -1.20
CA PHE A 124 -16.46 11.10 -2.60
C PHE A 124 -17.01 9.69 -2.84
N ALA A 125 -16.79 8.75 -1.92
CA ALA A 125 -17.31 7.39 -2.04
C ALA A 125 -18.82 7.30 -1.75
N LEU A 126 -19.40 8.34 -1.15
CA LEU A 126 -20.80 8.42 -0.73
C LEU A 126 -21.66 9.21 -1.72
N LYS A 127 -21.05 10.09 -2.53
CA LYS A 127 -21.73 10.97 -3.51
C LYS A 127 -22.65 10.21 -4.46
N GLU A 128 -22.22 9.05 -4.95
CA GLU A 128 -22.97 8.25 -5.93
C GLU A 128 -22.95 6.76 -5.54
N PRO A 129 -23.92 5.95 -6.02
CA PRO A 129 -23.95 4.51 -5.79
C PRO A 129 -22.94 3.80 -6.72
N TRP A 130 -21.65 4.08 -6.52
CA TRP A 130 -20.54 3.47 -7.25
C TRP A 130 -20.64 1.94 -7.21
N ARG A 131 -20.55 1.30 -8.37
CA ARG A 131 -20.61 -0.18 -8.49
C ARG A 131 -19.45 -0.78 -9.26
N ARG A 132 -18.80 0.01 -10.09
CA ARG A 132 -17.64 -0.45 -10.84
C ARG A 132 -16.69 0.71 -11.08
N VAL A 133 -15.41 0.39 -11.00
CA VAL A 133 -14.31 1.32 -11.23
C VAL A 133 -13.35 0.61 -12.18
N VAL A 134 -12.99 1.26 -13.27
CA VAL A 134 -12.05 0.72 -14.26
C VAL A 134 -10.88 1.69 -14.37
N PHE A 135 -9.67 1.20 -14.13
CA PHE A 135 -8.46 1.96 -14.39
C PHE A 135 -7.94 1.65 -15.79
N LYS A 136 -7.66 2.69 -16.59
CA LYS A 136 -7.08 2.61 -17.92
C LYS A 136 -5.70 3.27 -17.89
N PRO A 137 -4.62 2.51 -17.62
CA PRO A 137 -3.28 3.06 -17.64
C PRO A 137 -2.90 3.47 -19.06
N VAL A 138 -2.21 4.60 -19.17
CA VAL A 138 -1.51 5.00 -20.40
C VAL A 138 -0.01 4.71 -20.33
N GLY A 139 0.51 4.42 -19.13
CA GLY A 139 1.89 4.04 -18.92
C GLY A 139 2.18 3.65 -17.47
N ILE A 140 3.20 2.80 -17.31
CA ILE A 140 3.76 2.37 -16.02
C ILE A 140 5.28 2.47 -16.13
N GLN A 141 5.92 3.17 -15.18
CA GLN A 141 7.36 3.26 -15.06
C GLN A 141 7.79 2.60 -13.75
N ILE A 142 8.72 1.64 -13.82
CA ILE A 142 9.20 0.87 -12.67
C ILE A 142 10.67 1.17 -12.40
N ASN A 143 10.97 1.60 -11.18
CA ASN A 143 12.31 1.89 -10.69
C ASN A 143 12.52 1.13 -9.36
N GLY A 144 13.03 -0.10 -9.43
CA GLY A 144 13.25 -0.95 -8.26
C GLY A 144 11.94 -1.30 -7.56
N ALA A 145 11.79 -0.91 -6.29
CA ALA A 145 10.60 -1.15 -5.48
C ALA A 145 9.48 -0.09 -5.66
N VAL A 146 9.71 0.92 -6.51
CA VAL A 146 8.77 2.03 -6.74
C VAL A 146 8.26 1.98 -8.18
N ALA A 147 6.97 2.22 -8.37
CA ALA A 147 6.36 2.36 -9.68
C ALA A 147 5.45 3.57 -9.77
N SER A 148 5.53 4.30 -10.88
CA SER A 148 4.65 5.40 -11.21
C SER A 148 3.72 4.97 -12.34
N THR A 149 2.43 5.32 -12.26
CA THR A 149 1.48 5.11 -13.35
C THR A 149 0.58 6.31 -13.54
N MET A 150 0.20 6.54 -14.79
CA MET A 150 -0.80 7.53 -15.17
C MET A 150 -1.86 6.87 -16.03
N GLY A 151 -3.06 7.45 -16.00
CA GLY A 151 -4.18 6.99 -16.80
C GLY A 151 -5.47 7.69 -16.41
N THR A 152 -6.59 7.07 -16.78
CA THR A 152 -7.91 7.50 -16.35
C THR A 152 -8.54 6.47 -15.43
N VAL A 153 -9.33 6.95 -14.47
CA VAL A 153 -10.23 6.10 -13.69
C VAL A 153 -11.67 6.42 -14.11
N GLU A 154 -12.35 5.41 -14.59
CA GLU A 154 -13.75 5.45 -15.02
C GLU A 154 -14.63 4.87 -13.92
N LEU A 155 -15.56 5.67 -13.41
CA LEU A 155 -16.49 5.30 -12.35
C LEU A 155 -17.89 5.10 -12.91
N TYR A 156 -18.50 3.99 -12.54
CA TYR A 156 -19.82 3.57 -12.98
C TYR A 156 -20.76 3.42 -11.79
N VAL A 157 -22.01 3.78 -11.99
CA VAL A 157 -23.07 3.73 -10.97
C VAL A 157 -24.03 2.57 -11.24
N LYS A 158 -24.73 2.12 -10.20
CA LYS A 158 -25.71 1.02 -10.30
C LYS A 158 -26.72 1.28 -11.43
N GLY A 159 -26.84 0.32 -12.36
CA GLY A 159 -27.81 0.38 -13.45
C GLY A 159 -27.37 1.23 -14.65
N GLN A 160 -26.12 1.71 -14.69
CA GLN A 160 -25.54 2.40 -15.84
C GLN A 160 -24.15 1.84 -16.15
N ASP A 161 -24.09 0.79 -16.98
CA ASP A 161 -22.84 0.11 -17.32
C ASP A 161 -22.26 0.50 -18.69
N ASP A 162 -23.08 1.06 -19.58
CA ASP A 162 -22.71 1.38 -20.96
C ASP A 162 -21.73 2.57 -21.07
N LYS A 163 -21.76 3.48 -20.09
CA LYS A 163 -20.87 4.66 -20.04
C LYS A 163 -20.49 5.01 -18.60
N PRO A 164 -19.27 5.53 -18.36
CA PRO A 164 -18.90 5.99 -17.03
C PRO A 164 -19.71 7.23 -16.65
N ALA A 165 -20.10 7.30 -15.38
CA ALA A 165 -20.74 8.47 -14.79
C ALA A 165 -19.71 9.58 -14.52
N VAL A 166 -18.49 9.20 -14.13
CA VAL A 166 -17.37 10.13 -13.92
C VAL A 166 -16.10 9.53 -14.49
N VAL A 167 -15.28 10.37 -15.13
CA VAL A 167 -13.92 10.03 -15.54
C VAL A 167 -12.98 11.04 -14.90
N VAL A 168 -11.94 10.55 -14.24
CA VAL A 168 -10.89 11.40 -13.64
C VAL A 168 -9.52 11.02 -14.20
N ASP A 169 -8.68 12.03 -14.39
CA ASP A 169 -7.26 11.80 -14.63
C ASP A 169 -6.64 11.34 -13.31
N LYS A 170 -5.75 10.34 -13.40
CA LYS A 170 -5.15 9.70 -12.24
C LYS A 170 -3.65 9.53 -12.42
N THR A 171 -2.90 9.92 -11.40
CA THR A 171 -1.51 9.54 -11.20
C THR A 171 -1.39 8.81 -9.87
N TRP A 172 -0.80 7.63 -9.88
CA TRP A 172 -0.38 6.93 -8.68
C TRP A 172 1.12 6.71 -8.69
N VAL A 173 1.71 6.79 -7.51
CA VAL A 173 3.03 6.21 -7.25
C VAL A 173 2.86 5.17 -6.16
N PHE A 174 3.36 3.98 -6.42
CA PHE A 174 3.34 2.84 -5.54
C PHE A 174 4.74 2.54 -5.03
N LYS A 175 4.84 2.05 -3.79
CA LYS A 175 6.05 1.48 -3.22
C LYS A 175 5.74 0.09 -2.66
N LYS A 176 6.55 -0.89 -3.01
CA LYS A 176 6.55 -2.21 -2.36
C LYS A 176 7.32 -2.08 -1.05
N ASP A 177 6.63 -2.31 0.08
CA ASP A 177 7.25 -2.31 1.40
C ASP A 177 8.05 -3.60 1.64
N ASP A 178 8.90 -3.63 2.68
CA ASP A 178 9.80 -4.75 2.98
C ASP A 178 9.07 -6.08 3.24
N LYS A 179 7.75 -6.04 3.45
CA LYS A 179 6.89 -7.23 3.60
C LYS A 179 6.32 -7.70 2.25
N GLY A 180 6.71 -7.06 1.15
CA GLY A 180 6.24 -7.34 -0.20
C GLY A 180 4.89 -6.72 -0.53
N VAL A 181 4.33 -5.85 0.32
CA VAL A 181 3.02 -5.26 0.09
C VAL A 181 3.15 -3.97 -0.70
N VAL A 182 2.41 -3.87 -1.80
CA VAL A 182 2.37 -2.65 -2.63
C VAL A 182 1.43 -1.63 -2.02
N ARG A 183 1.96 -0.44 -1.74
CA ARG A 183 1.27 0.68 -1.09
C ARG A 183 1.29 1.93 -1.96
N ILE A 184 0.19 2.67 -1.98
CA ILE A 184 0.11 4.00 -2.59
C ILE A 184 0.88 4.98 -1.70
N ILE A 185 1.86 5.66 -2.27
CA ILE A 185 2.62 6.75 -1.64
C ILE A 185 2.35 8.12 -2.29
N VAL A 186 1.81 8.13 -3.52
CA VAL A 186 1.27 9.34 -4.16
C VAL A 186 -0.08 9.01 -4.76
N HIS A 187 -1.08 9.84 -4.46
CA HIS A 187 -2.39 9.83 -5.09
C HIS A 187 -2.65 11.22 -5.63
N HIS A 188 -2.65 11.37 -6.95
CA HIS A 188 -3.10 12.58 -7.60
C HIS A 188 -4.30 12.27 -8.47
N SER A 189 -5.38 13.04 -8.32
CA SER A 189 -6.56 12.92 -9.16
C SER A 189 -7.14 14.29 -9.51
N SER A 190 -7.59 14.46 -10.74
CA SER A 190 -8.15 15.71 -11.23
C SER A 190 -9.26 15.46 -12.24
N LEU A 191 -10.10 16.49 -12.42
CA LEU A 191 -10.91 16.60 -13.63
C LEU A 191 -10.06 17.20 -14.74
N GLN A 192 -10.42 16.89 -15.98
CA GLN A 192 -9.80 17.50 -17.15
C GLN A 192 -10.07 19.00 -17.18
N PHE A 193 -9.09 19.76 -17.63
CA PHE A 193 -9.23 21.21 -17.81
C PHE A 193 -10.30 21.52 -18.86
N ASN A 194 -11.24 22.41 -18.53
CA ASN A 194 -12.35 22.79 -19.41
C ASN A 194 -12.41 24.29 -19.75
N GLY A 195 -11.41 25.09 -19.34
CA GLY A 195 -11.34 26.52 -19.63
C GLY A 195 -10.93 27.37 -18.43
N TYR A 196 -10.53 28.63 -18.71
CA TYR A 196 -10.35 29.68 -17.72
C TYR A 196 -11.63 30.51 -17.58
#